data_AF-A0A9D0XVW5-F1
#
_entry.id   AF-A0A9D0XVW5-F1
#
_cell.length_a   1.000
_cell.length_b   1.000
_cell.length_c   1.000
_cell.angle_alpha   90.00
_cell.angle_beta   90.00
_cell.angle_gamma   90.00
#
_symmetry.space_group_name_H-M   'P 1'
#
loop_
_entity.id
_entity.type
_entity.pdbx_description
1 polymer ?
#
loop_
_entity_poly.entity_id
_entity_poly.type
_entity_poly.pdbx_seq_one_letter_code
_entity_poly.pdbx_strand_id
1 'polypeptide(L)' 'MTKHMPDIACQPHHGPQGKLNWVGMSGIELPILVKQAQSNGSVDTEVRLSSQAQAYVSLDDPQSKGIHMSRLYLL' A
#
# COMPACT_ATOMS: atom_id res chain seq x y z
N MET A 1 24.51 9.40 -17.73
CA MET A 1 24.82 9.41 -16.28
C MET A 1 23.52 9.17 -15.53
N THR A 2 23.29 7.95 -15.04
CA THR A 2 22.11 7.63 -14.22
C THR A 2 22.35 8.18 -12.82
N LYS A 3 21.69 9.29 -12.49
CA LYS A 3 21.68 9.82 -11.12
C LYS A 3 20.88 8.84 -10.27
N HIS A 4 21.58 7.95 -9.55
CA HIS A 4 20.97 7.16 -8.49
C HIS A 4 20.30 8.15 -7.53
N MET A 5 18.98 8.09 -7.43
CA MET A 5 18.27 8.86 -6.42
C MET A 5 18.74 8.36 -5.05
N PRO A 6 19.20 9.26 -4.16
CA PRO A 6 19.68 8.85 -2.85
C PRO A 6 18.53 8.19 -2.09
N ASP A 7 18.78 7.03 -1.52
CA ASP A 7 17.81 6.38 -0.64
C ASP A 7 17.65 7.24 0.62
N ILE A 8 16.49 7.90 0.75
CA ILE A 8 16.15 8.76 1.88
C ILE A 8 16.12 7.92 3.18
N ALA A 9 15.81 6.63 3.10
CA ALA A 9 15.89 5.72 4.24
C ALA A 9 17.35 5.47 4.71
N CYS A 10 18.36 5.77 3.91
CA CYS A 10 19.76 5.66 4.34
C CYS A 10 20.30 6.93 5.00
N GLN A 11 19.61 8.07 4.91
CA GLN A 11 20.12 9.36 5.42
C GLN A 11 19.91 9.53 6.95
N PRO A 12 20.86 10.09 7.70
CA PRO A 12 20.71 10.32 9.14
C PRO A 12 19.58 11.32 9.41
N HIS A 13 18.70 11.01 10.36
CA HIS A 13 17.57 11.86 10.75
C HIS A 13 17.82 12.47 12.13
N HIS A 14 17.57 13.78 12.26
CA HIS A 14 17.60 14.50 13.54
C HIS A 14 16.17 14.94 13.89
N GLY A 15 15.47 14.15 14.70
CA GLY A 15 14.13 14.44 15.21
C GLY A 15 13.60 13.33 16.11
N PRO A 16 12.65 13.60 17.02
CA PRO A 16 12.07 12.58 17.87
C PRO A 16 11.34 11.56 17.01
N GLN A 17 11.73 10.30 17.10
CA GLN A 17 11.16 9.24 16.30
C GLN A 17 10.07 8.54 17.12
N GLY A 18 8.81 8.85 16.81
CA GLY A 18 7.66 8.14 17.36
C GLY A 18 7.31 6.91 16.53
N LYS A 19 6.55 5.99 17.12
CA LYS A 19 5.90 4.93 16.34
C LYS A 19 4.77 5.52 15.51
N LEU A 20 4.50 4.93 14.35
CA LEU A 20 3.32 5.26 13.54
C LEU A 20 2.39 4.06 13.51
N ASN A 21 1.14 4.26 13.92
CA ASN A 21 0.12 3.22 13.78
C ASN A 21 -0.22 2.94 12.31
N TRP A 22 -0.10 3.96 11.45
CA TRP A 22 -0.44 3.86 10.03
C TRP A 22 0.50 4.75 9.20
N VAL A 23 1.17 4.15 8.22
CA VAL A 23 1.94 4.84 7.18
C VAL A 23 1.78 4.07 5.86
N GLY A 24 1.52 4.78 4.76
CA GLY A 24 1.21 4.16 3.47
C GLY A 24 0.56 5.09 2.45
N MET A 25 -0.26 4.51 1.57
CA MET A 25 -0.91 5.20 0.45
C MET A 25 -2.43 5.03 0.50
N SER A 26 -3.14 6.15 0.34
CA SER A 26 -4.60 6.22 0.22
C SER A 26 -5.01 6.45 -1.24
N GLY A 27 -6.26 6.10 -1.57
CA GLY A 27 -6.86 6.48 -2.86
C GLY A 27 -6.20 5.83 -4.08
N ILE A 28 -5.65 4.63 -3.93
CA ILE A 28 -5.02 3.91 -5.04
C ILE A 28 -6.14 3.42 -5.97
N GLU A 29 -6.24 3.95 -7.19
CA GLU A 29 -7.14 3.39 -8.20
C GLU A 29 -6.65 1.99 -8.60
N LEU A 30 -7.39 0.97 -8.19
CA LEU A 30 -7.05 -0.43 -8.42
C LEU A 30 -8.32 -1.18 -8.84
N PRO A 31 -8.43 -1.65 -10.09
CA PRO A 31 -9.57 -2.47 -10.48
C PRO A 31 -9.52 -3.84 -9.80
N ILE A 32 -10.64 -4.30 -9.26
CA ILE A 32 -10.75 -5.58 -8.57
C ILE A 32 -11.69 -6.54 -9.30
N LEU A 33 -11.52 -7.83 -9.05
CA LEU A 33 -12.41 -8.89 -9.51
C LEU A 33 -13.20 -9.40 -8.31
N VAL A 34 -14.52 -9.44 -8.41
CA VAL A 34 -15.42 -9.93 -7.35
C VAL A 34 -16.25 -11.08 -7.88
N LYS A 35 -16.38 -12.15 -7.09
CA LYS A 35 -17.35 -13.22 -7.35
C LYS A 35 -18.72 -12.79 -6.86
N GLN A 36 -19.66 -12.69 -7.78
CA GLN A 36 -21.04 -12.33 -7.50
C GLN A 36 -21.89 -13.60 -7.53
N ALA A 37 -22.43 -13.97 -6.36
CA ALA A 37 -23.36 -15.07 -6.24
C ALA A 37 -24.70 -14.74 -6.91
N GLN A 38 -25.25 -15.69 -7.65
CA GLN A 38 -26.53 -15.54 -8.32
C GLN A 38 -27.66 -16.03 -7.41
N SER A 39 -28.66 -15.20 -7.17
CA SER A 39 -29.77 -15.49 -6.24
C SER A 39 -30.68 -16.64 -6.68
N ASN A 40 -30.62 -17.02 -7.96
CA ASN A 40 -31.43 -18.09 -8.56
C ASN A 40 -30.73 -19.46 -8.56
N GLY A 41 -29.60 -19.62 -7.86
CA GLY A 41 -28.84 -20.86 -7.81
C GLY A 41 -28.06 -21.19 -9.09
N SER A 42 -27.94 -20.23 -10.01
CA SER A 42 -27.02 -20.34 -11.15
C SER A 42 -25.57 -20.11 -10.74
N VAL A 43 -24.63 -20.44 -11.63
CA VAL A 43 -23.19 -20.38 -11.36
C VAL A 43 -22.76 -18.94 -11.05
N ASP A 44 -21.96 -18.79 -9.99
CA ASP A 44 -21.34 -17.52 -9.61
C ASP A 44 -20.63 -16.88 -10.80
N THR A 45 -20.76 -15.56 -10.94
CA THR A 45 -20.16 -14.79 -12.04
C THR A 45 -19.02 -13.92 -11.52
N GLU A 46 -17.93 -13.81 -12.27
CA GLU A 46 -16.85 -12.87 -11.96
C GLU A 46 -17.11 -11.52 -12.61
N VAL A 47 -17.11 -10.46 -11.79
CA VAL A 47 -17.34 -9.07 -12.25
C VAL A 47 -16.11 -8.24 -11.93
N ARG A 48 -15.64 -7.49 -12.93
CA ARG A 48 -14.55 -6.52 -12.76
C ARG A 48 -15.14 -5.15 -12.41
N LEU A 49 -14.65 -4.54 -11.34
CA LEU A 49 -15.14 -3.25 -10.84
C LEU A 49 -13.99 -2.25 -10.74
N SER A 50 -14.30 -0.98 -11.00
CA SER A 50 -13.41 0.12 -10.60
C SER A 50 -13.48 0.27 -9.08
N SER A 51 -12.32 0.46 -8.43
CA SER A 51 -12.26 0.62 -6.98
C SER A 51 -11.09 1.50 -6.56
N GLN A 52 -11.16 2.00 -5.33
CA GLN A 52 -10.05 2.67 -4.66
C GLN A 52 -9.62 1.83 -3.46
N ALA A 53 -8.35 1.44 -3.46
CA ALA A 53 -7.70 0.71 -2.39
C ALA A 53 -6.91 1.65 -1.48
N GLN A 54 -6.69 1.20 -0.25
CA GLN A 54 -5.79 1.84 0.69
C GLN A 54 -4.82 0.79 1.23
N ALA A 55 -3.54 1.12 1.26
CA ALA A 55 -2.50 0.20 1.70
C ALA A 55 -1.64 0.90 2.76
N TYR A 56 -1.59 0.33 3.96
CA TYR A 56 -0.86 0.87 5.10
C TYR A 56 -0.20 -0.23 5.90
N VAL A 57 0.85 0.16 6.63
CA VAL A 57 1.51 -0.68 7.65
C VAL A 57 1.75 0.14 8.92
N SER A 58 1.99 -0.54 10.04
CA SER A 58 2.56 0.10 11.22
C SER A 58 4.07 0.32 11.02
N LEU A 59 4.58 1.40 11.61
CA LEU A 59 6.00 1.64 11.81
C LEU A 59 6.29 1.54 13.30
N ASP A 60 6.52 0.31 13.75
CA ASP A 60 6.60 -0.01 15.18
C ASP A 60 7.99 0.23 15.77
N ASP A 61 9.02 0.21 14.93
CA ASP A 61 10.38 0.55 15.31
C ASP A 61 10.56 2.08 15.28
N PRO A 62 10.73 2.73 16.44
CA PRO A 62 11.00 4.15 16.48
C PRO A 62 12.32 4.49 15.77
N GLN A 63 13.29 3.59 15.68
CA GLN A 63 14.55 3.88 14.99
C GLN A 63 14.44 3.84 13.46
N SER A 64 13.36 3.26 12.94
CA SER A 64 13.11 3.16 11.50
C SER A 64 12.73 4.52 10.92
N LYS A 65 13.29 4.83 9.75
CA LYS A 65 13.10 6.13 9.09
C LYS A 65 11.82 6.24 8.26
N GLY A 66 11.19 5.11 7.96
CA GLY A 66 10.01 5.06 7.12
C GLY A 66 9.87 3.71 6.43
N ILE A 67 9.09 3.70 5.34
CA ILE A 67 8.79 2.50 4.55
C ILE A 67 9.07 2.73 3.07
N HIS A 68 9.29 1.65 2.32
CA HIS A 68 9.34 1.71 0.86
C HIS A 68 7.92 1.74 0.27
N MET A 69 7.43 2.95 -0.03
CA MET A 69 6.06 3.15 -0.54
C MET A 69 5.74 2.33 -1.80
N SER A 70 6.69 2.20 -2.73
CA SER A 70 6.48 1.42 -3.96
C SER A 70 6.20 -0.05 -3.70
N ARG A 71 6.67 -0.63 -2.59
CA ARG A 71 6.43 -2.04 -2.26
C ARG A 71 4.98 -2.32 -1.84
N LEU A 72 4.24 -1.32 -1.37
CA LEU A 72 2.82 -1.48 -1.04
C LEU A 72 1.94 -1.72 -2.27
N TYR A 73 2.46 -1.43 -3.46
CA TYR A 73 1.75 -1.61 -4.73
C TYR A 73 2.30 -2.79 -5.57
N LEU A 74 3.34 -3.48 -5.12
CA LEU A 74 3.88 -4.63 -5.86
C LEU A 74 2.98 -5.86 -5.62
N LEU A 75 2.21 -6.21 -6.65
CA LEU A 75 1.61 -7.53 -6.85
C LEU A 75 2.70 -8.58 -7.11
#